data_AF-A0A354UBT6-F1
#
_entry.id   AF-A0A354UBT6-F1
#
_cell.length_a   1.000
_cell.length_b   1.000
_cell.length_c   1.000
_cell.angle_alpha   90.00
_cell.angle_beta   90.00
_cell.angle_gamma   90.00
#
_symmetry.space_group_name_H-M   'P 1'
#
loop_
_entity.id
_entity.type
_entity.pdbx_description
1 polymer ?
#
loop_
_entity_poly.entity_id
_entity_poly.type
_entity_poly.pdbx_seq_one_letter_code
_entity_poly.pdbx_strand_id
1 'polypeptide(L)'
;MNFIFVIILLSSFVVLIFKNPETILPTLLSGGEKAFSLSLKMIAVYSVWLGIFELMEQSKLNDKLSKILKKPIRFLFGKTSEEQEKLLSANISANLLGMNGIATPTGIKACESFDKDGNSFGQCMLFTLCATGLQIIPTSIIRLRSQYLSS
;
A
#
# COMPACT_ATOMS: atom_id res chain seq x y z
N MET A 1 -16.80 4.22 -6.22
CA MET A 1 -16.52 3.72 -4.85
C MET A 1 -17.27 4.53 -3.79
N ASN A 2 -17.13 5.86 -3.73
CA ASN A 2 -17.85 6.70 -2.75
C ASN A 2 -19.38 6.53 -2.78
N PHE A 3 -19.96 6.42 -3.98
CA PHE A 3 -21.42 6.26 -4.12
C PHE A 3 -21.95 4.99 -3.44
N ILE A 4 -21.22 3.88 -3.54
CA ILE A 4 -21.60 2.60 -2.91
C ILE A 4 -21.58 2.72 -1.39
N PHE A 5 -20.55 3.36 -0.83
CA PHE A 5 -20.45 3.59 0.62
C PHE A 5 -21.57 4.49 1.14
N VAL A 6 -21.92 5.54 0.38
CA VAL A 6 -23.03 6.43 0.74
C VAL A 6 -24.35 5.67 0.75
N ILE A 7 -24.61 4.82 -0.25
CA ILE A 7 -25.82 3.98 -0.29
C ILE A 7 -25.89 3.06 0.92
N ILE A 8 -24.81 2.33 1.22
CA ILE A 8 -24.76 1.39 2.35
C ILE A 8 -25.00 2.11 3.68
N LEU A 9 -24.40 3.30 3.85
CA LEU A 9 -24.56 4.10 5.05
C LEU A 9 -26.01 4.57 5.20
N LEU A 10 -26.59 5.16 4.16
CA LEU A 10 -27.98 5.64 4.18
C LEU A 10 -28.98 4.50 4.40
N SER A 11 -28.81 3.36 3.71
CA SER A 11 -29.69 2.21 3.90
C SER A 11 -29.60 1.64 5.33
N SER A 12 -28.39 1.61 5.91
CA SER A 12 -28.18 1.16 7.28
C SER A 12 -28.87 2.08 8.29
N PHE A 13 -28.80 3.40 8.06
CA PHE A 13 -29.52 4.38 8.87
C PHE A 13 -31.04 4.20 8.79
N VAL A 14 -31.58 4.06 7.57
CA VAL A 14 -33.02 3.83 7.36
C VAL A 14 -33.48 2.58 8.11
N VAL A 15 -32.76 1.47 8.00
CA VAL A 15 -33.08 0.22 8.72
C VAL A 15 -33.03 0.41 10.24
N LEU A 16 -32.04 1.13 10.76
CA LEU A 16 -31.90 1.37 12.21
C LEU A 16 -33.02 2.24 12.78
N ILE A 17 -33.52 3.23 12.04
CA ILE A 17 -34.66 4.05 12.44
C ILE A 17 -35.90 3.19 12.68
N PHE A 18 -36.16 2.22 11.80
CA PHE A 18 -37.33 1.34 11.91
C PHE A 18 -37.15 0.19 12.90
N LYS A 19 -35.92 -0.31 13.11
CA LYS A 19 -35.68 -1.46 13.98
C LYS A 19 -35.30 -1.11 15.42
N ASN A 20 -34.40 -0.14 15.65
CA ASN A 20 -33.82 0.18 16.96
C ASN A 20 -33.32 1.65 17.01
N PRO A 21 -34.21 2.65 17.02
CA PRO A 21 -33.83 4.07 16.90
C PRO A 21 -32.90 4.57 18.01
N GLU A 22 -33.01 4.02 19.22
CA GLU A 22 -32.16 4.34 20.38
C GLU A 22 -30.67 3.99 20.17
N THR A 23 -30.36 3.08 19.24
CA THR A 23 -28.99 2.66 18.96
C THR A 23 -28.25 3.56 17.96
N ILE A 24 -28.95 4.49 17.31
CA ILE A 24 -28.40 5.33 16.24
C ILE A 24 -27.27 6.23 16.75
N LEU A 25 -27.55 7.04 17.77
CA LEU A 25 -26.58 7.95 18.39
C LEU A 25 -25.34 7.21 18.93
N PRO A 26 -25.46 6.16 19.77
CA PRO A 26 -24.29 5.47 20.29
C PRO A 26 -23.48 4.76 19.19
N THR A 27 -24.13 4.23 18.15
CA THR A 27 -23.42 3.62 17.01
C THR A 27 -22.59 4.66 16.26
N LEU A 28 -23.18 5.84 15.99
CA LEU A 28 -22.52 6.94 15.30
C LEU A 28 -21.31 7.47 16.09
N LEU A 29 -21.50 7.71 17.40
CA LEU A 29 -20.44 8.17 18.29
C LEU A 29 -19.31 7.15 18.38
N SER A 30 -19.63 5.86 18.57
CA SER A 30 -18.60 4.80 18.62
C SER A 30 -17.83 4.68 17.30
N GLY A 31 -18.51 4.89 16.16
CA GLY A 31 -17.89 4.90 14.85
C GLY A 31 -16.90 6.05 14.71
N GLY A 32 -17.28 7.25 15.16
CA GLY A 32 -16.42 8.43 15.21
C GLY A 32 -15.19 8.23 16.09
N GLU A 33 -15.38 7.71 17.31
CA GLU A 33 -14.27 7.42 18.24
C GLU A 33 -13.28 6.41 17.68
N LYS A 34 -13.79 5.32 17.06
CA LYS A 34 -12.95 4.32 16.39
C LYS A 34 -12.17 4.94 15.23
N ALA A 35 -12.83 5.76 14.41
CA ALA A 35 -12.19 6.44 13.29
C ALA A 35 -11.09 7.41 13.76
N PHE A 36 -11.35 8.19 14.81
CA PHE A 36 -10.39 9.10 15.40
C PHE A 36 -9.17 8.36 16.00
N SER A 37 -9.42 7.33 16.81
CA SER A 37 -8.37 6.49 17.39
C SER A 37 -7.51 5.82 16.32
N LEU A 38 -8.14 5.30 15.26
CA LEU A 38 -7.43 4.73 14.11
C LEU A 38 -6.59 5.78 13.40
N SER A 39 -7.13 6.97 13.17
CA SER A 39 -6.43 8.06 12.49
C SER A 39 -5.18 8.48 13.27
N LEU A 40 -5.27 8.65 14.60
CA LEU A 40 -4.11 8.95 15.44
C LEU A 40 -3.05 7.84 15.39
N LYS A 41 -3.46 6.57 15.45
CA LYS A 41 -2.54 5.43 15.32
C LYS A 41 -1.83 5.45 13.96
N MET A 42 -2.57 5.71 12.89
CA MET A 42 -2.01 5.81 11.55
C MET A 42 -1.01 6.96 11.45
N ILE A 43 -1.31 8.15 12.01
CA ILE A 43 -0.37 9.29 12.01
C ILE A 43 0.97 8.90 12.62
N ALA A 44 0.98 8.29 13.82
CA ALA A 44 2.22 7.88 14.47
C ALA A 44 3.03 6.89 13.61
N VAL A 45 2.35 5.90 13.02
CA VAL A 45 2.98 4.91 12.13
C VAL A 45 3.55 5.58 10.88
N TYR A 46 2.78 6.44 10.20
CA TYR A 46 3.23 7.14 9.00
C TYR A 46 4.40 8.09 9.28
N SER A 47 4.40 8.81 10.40
CA SER A 47 5.51 9.69 10.78
C SER A 47 6.84 8.93 10.90
N VAL A 48 6.83 7.73 11.50
CA VAL A 48 8.03 6.88 11.57
C VAL A 48 8.48 6.46 10.16
N TRP A 49 7.56 5.99 9.33
CA TRP A 49 7.89 5.55 7.98
C TRP A 49 8.39 6.67 7.07
N LEU A 50 7.79 7.85 7.15
CA LEU A 50 8.22 9.03 6.40
C LEU A 50 9.63 9.47 6.83
N GLY A 51 9.93 9.45 8.13
CA GLY A 51 11.28 9.73 8.63
C GLY A 51 12.34 8.74 8.12
N ILE A 52 12.01 7.43 8.11
CA ILE A 52 12.90 6.40 7.55
C ILE A 52 13.11 6.62 6.04
N PHE A 53 12.04 6.99 5.32
CA PHE A 53 12.12 7.27 3.89
C PHE A 53 13.05 8.46 3.59
N GLU A 54 12.89 9.56 4.32
CA GLU A 54 13.75 10.74 4.20
C GLU A 54 15.24 10.37 4.37
N LEU A 55 15.58 9.54 5.35
CA LEU A 55 16.94 9.04 5.55
C LEU A 55 17.45 8.17 4.38
N MET A 56 16.59 7.37 3.77
CA MET A 56 16.95 6.54 2.62
C MET A 56 17.15 7.36 1.34
N GLU A 57 16.38 8.43 1.16
CA GLU A 57 16.57 9.38 0.08
C GLU A 57 17.89 10.12 0.23
N GLN A 58 18.18 10.64 1.43
CA GLN A 58 19.45 11.34 1.74
C GLN A 58 20.68 10.43 1.60
N SER A 59 20.57 9.15 1.95
CA SER A 59 21.68 8.18 1.85
C SER A 59 21.93 7.67 0.42
N LYS A 60 21.15 8.10 -0.57
CA LYS A 60 21.18 7.57 -1.96
C LYS A 60 21.05 6.05 -2.02
N LEU A 61 20.43 5.45 -1.01
CA LEU A 61 20.20 4.01 -0.97
C LEU A 61 19.28 3.60 -2.11
N ASN A 62 18.34 4.47 -2.48
CA ASN A 62 17.45 4.29 -3.61
C ASN A 62 18.20 4.13 -4.95
N ASP A 63 19.24 4.95 -5.20
CA ASP A 63 20.08 4.84 -6.40
C ASP A 63 20.87 3.53 -6.45
N LYS A 64 21.35 3.07 -5.29
CA LYS A 64 22.04 1.78 -5.16
C LYS A 64 21.09 0.61 -5.40
N LEU A 65 19.91 0.65 -4.79
CA LEU A 65 18.88 -0.38 -4.99
C LEU A 65 18.44 -0.43 -6.46
N SER A 66 18.32 0.74 -7.11
CA SER A 66 17.98 0.81 -8.53
C SER A 66 19.01 0.15 -9.43
N LYS A 67 20.29 0.33 -9.16
CA LYS A 67 21.36 -0.37 -9.89
C LYS A 67 21.31 -1.88 -9.67
N ILE A 68 21.02 -2.33 -8.45
CA ILE A 68 20.93 -3.76 -8.11
C ILE A 68 19.70 -4.40 -8.79
N LEU A 69 18.56 -3.71 -8.78
CA LEU A 69 17.30 -4.21 -9.32
C LEU A 69 17.22 -4.15 -10.85
N LYS A 70 18.11 -3.41 -11.51
CA LYS A 70 18.12 -3.26 -12.98
C LYS A 70 18.20 -4.61 -13.72
N LYS A 71 19.04 -5.54 -13.24
CA LYS A 71 19.17 -6.89 -13.83
C LYS A 71 17.89 -7.73 -13.67
N PRO A 72 17.34 -7.93 -12.45
CA PRO A 72 16.11 -8.71 -12.29
C PRO A 72 14.91 -8.06 -12.98
N ILE A 73 14.82 -6.72 -13.01
CA ILE A 73 13.75 -6.02 -13.75
C ILE A 73 13.81 -6.35 -15.24
N ARG A 74 14.97 -6.23 -15.89
CA ARG A 74 15.14 -6.58 -17.31
C ARG A 74 14.87 -8.06 -17.58
N PHE A 75 15.20 -8.93 -16.64
CA PHE A 75 14.93 -10.35 -16.76
C PHE A 75 13.43 -10.67 -16.66
N LEU A 76 12.71 -10.05 -15.71
CA LEU A 76 11.28 -10.31 -15.48
C LEU A 76 10.38 -9.60 -16.47
N PHE A 77 10.71 -8.37 -16.86
CA PHE A 77 9.87 -7.51 -17.70
C PHE A 77 10.35 -7.42 -19.16
N GLY A 78 11.54 -7.90 -19.47
CA GLY A 78 12.09 -7.88 -20.84
C GLY A 78 12.55 -6.48 -21.27
N LYS A 79 12.07 -6.04 -22.45
CA LYS A 79 12.35 -4.69 -22.97
C LYS A 79 11.46 -3.67 -22.26
N THR A 80 12.06 -2.85 -21.41
CA THR A 80 11.42 -1.70 -20.75
C THR A 80 12.16 -0.41 -21.09
N SER A 81 11.44 0.71 -21.13
CA SER A 81 12.05 2.04 -21.26
C SER A 81 12.83 2.41 -20.00
N GLU A 82 13.71 3.41 -20.09
CA GLU A 82 14.48 3.87 -18.91
C GLU A 82 13.56 4.47 -17.82
N GLU A 83 12.45 5.09 -18.22
CA GLU A 83 11.42 5.58 -17.30
C GLU A 83 10.71 4.42 -16.58
N GLN A 84 10.32 3.38 -17.32
CA GLN A 84 9.72 2.17 -16.76
C GLN A 84 10.67 1.47 -15.80
N GLU A 85 11.95 1.35 -16.13
CA GLU A 85 12.96 0.77 -15.23
C GLU A 85 13.05 1.54 -13.91
N LYS A 86 13.00 2.88 -13.96
CA LYS A 86 13.01 3.72 -12.74
C LYS A 86 11.75 3.53 -11.90
N LEU A 87 10.58 3.52 -12.53
CA LEU A 87 9.30 3.34 -11.82
C LEU A 87 9.19 1.94 -11.18
N LEU A 88 9.57 0.89 -11.92
CA LEU A 88 9.61 -0.50 -11.42
C LEU A 88 10.60 -0.65 -10.28
N SER A 89 11.79 -0.07 -10.42
CA SER A 89 12.80 -0.06 -9.38
C SER A 89 12.28 0.61 -8.11
N ALA A 90 11.67 1.79 -8.22
CA ALA A 90 11.12 2.50 -7.07
C ALA A 90 9.99 1.69 -6.41
N ASN A 91 9.08 1.12 -7.19
CA ASN A 91 7.98 0.30 -6.68
C ASN A 91 8.48 -0.97 -5.96
N ILE A 92 9.34 -1.76 -6.60
CA ILE A 92 9.88 -3.00 -6.04
C ILE A 92 10.72 -2.71 -4.80
N SER A 93 11.56 -1.67 -4.84
CA SER A 93 12.34 -1.23 -3.67
C SER A 93 11.44 -0.86 -2.50
N ALA A 94 10.41 -0.06 -2.76
CA ALA A 94 9.46 0.35 -1.75
C ALA A 94 8.69 -0.84 -1.18
N ASN A 95 8.27 -1.81 -2.02
CA ASN A 95 7.60 -3.03 -1.57
C ASN A 95 8.53 -3.90 -0.70
N LEU A 96 9.77 -4.13 -1.15
CA LEU A 96 10.80 -4.89 -0.43
C LEU A 96 11.15 -4.28 0.94
N LEU A 97 11.12 -2.95 1.04
CA LEU A 97 11.40 -2.22 2.29
C LEU A 97 10.16 -2.02 3.17
N GLY A 98 8.98 -2.47 2.72
CA GLY A 98 7.71 -2.31 3.45
C GLY A 98 7.11 -0.89 3.38
N MET A 99 7.60 -0.04 2.47
CA MET A 99 7.14 1.33 2.26
C MET A 99 5.97 1.42 1.27
N ASN A 100 4.84 0.82 1.66
CA ASN A 100 3.65 0.72 0.79
C ASN A 100 3.09 2.09 0.33
N GLY A 101 3.32 3.16 1.11
CA GLY A 101 2.91 4.53 0.78
C GLY A 101 3.57 5.09 -0.49
N ILE A 102 4.74 4.59 -0.89
CA ILE A 102 5.44 4.98 -2.13
C ILE A 102 5.30 3.91 -3.21
N ALA A 103 5.25 2.64 -2.81
CA ALA A 103 5.04 1.53 -3.74
C ALA A 103 3.77 1.72 -4.57
N THR A 104 2.66 2.08 -3.93
CA THR A 104 1.35 2.22 -4.61
C THR A 104 1.34 3.31 -5.70
N PRO A 105 1.70 4.58 -5.43
CA PRO A 105 1.69 5.62 -6.47
C PRO A 105 2.72 5.38 -7.58
N THR A 106 3.90 4.83 -7.26
CA THR A 106 4.90 4.48 -8.28
C THR A 106 4.46 3.29 -9.15
N GLY A 107 3.75 2.32 -8.55
CA GLY A 107 3.16 1.19 -9.26
C GLY A 107 2.06 1.61 -10.22
N ILE A 108 1.18 2.52 -9.82
CA ILE A 108 0.14 3.08 -10.70
C ILE A 108 0.77 3.76 -11.91
N LYS A 109 1.78 4.62 -11.70
CA LYS A 109 2.51 5.28 -12.80
C LYS A 109 3.20 4.28 -13.72
N ALA A 110 3.76 3.20 -13.19
CA ALA A 110 4.36 2.14 -14.00
C ALA A 110 3.30 1.42 -14.86
N CYS A 111 2.13 1.09 -14.28
CA CYS A 111 1.02 0.50 -15.01
C CYS A 111 0.51 1.43 -16.12
N GLU A 112 0.34 2.72 -15.85
CA GLU A 112 -0.05 3.72 -16.86
C GLU A 112 0.97 3.80 -18.01
N SER A 113 2.27 3.72 -17.70
CA SER A 113 3.31 3.67 -18.72
C SER A 113 3.22 2.40 -19.58
N PHE A 114 2.98 1.24 -18.97
CA PHE A 114 2.78 0.00 -19.72
C PHE A 114 1.50 0.00 -20.55
N ASP A 115 0.44 0.64 -20.07
CA ASP A 115 -0.84 0.76 -20.79
C ASP A 115 -0.70 1.54 -22.09
N LYS A 116 0.05 2.65 -22.04
CA LYS A 116 0.38 3.45 -23.23
C LYS A 116 1.14 2.64 -24.29
N ASP A 117 1.96 1.70 -23.86
CA ASP A 117 2.74 0.82 -24.74
C ASP A 117 1.97 -0.46 -25.14
N GLY A 118 0.74 -0.66 -24.67
CA GLY A 118 -0.04 -1.88 -24.88
C GLY A 118 0.58 -3.13 -24.22
N ASN A 119 1.42 -2.95 -23.20
CA ASN A 119 2.17 -4.01 -22.54
C ASN A 119 1.40 -4.59 -21.32
N SER A 120 0.37 -5.39 -21.59
CA SER A 120 -0.41 -6.04 -20.53
C SER A 120 0.42 -7.03 -19.70
N PHE A 121 1.47 -7.64 -20.27
CA PHE A 121 2.36 -8.54 -19.54
C PHE A 121 3.09 -7.80 -18.40
N GLY A 122 3.62 -6.61 -18.67
CA GLY A 122 4.27 -5.78 -17.66
C GLY A 122 3.33 -5.40 -16.51
N GLN A 123 2.08 -5.06 -16.83
CA GLN A 123 1.07 -4.77 -15.81
C GLN A 123 0.78 -6.00 -14.92
N CYS A 124 0.53 -7.16 -15.54
CA CYS A 124 0.27 -8.41 -14.80
C CYS A 124 1.46 -8.83 -13.94
N MET A 125 2.68 -8.77 -14.48
CA MET A 125 3.90 -9.12 -13.75
C MET A 125 4.11 -8.21 -12.53
N LEU A 126 3.92 -6.89 -12.71
CA LEU A 126 4.02 -5.93 -11.61
C LEU A 126 2.96 -6.19 -10.53
N PHE A 127 1.72 -6.48 -10.94
CA PHE A 127 0.64 -6.84 -10.03
C PHE A 127 0.97 -8.12 -9.25
N THR A 128 1.46 -9.17 -9.91
CA THR A 128 1.87 -10.42 -9.26
C THR A 128 2.96 -10.16 -8.23
N LEU A 129 4.01 -9.39 -8.57
CA LEU A 129 5.06 -9.03 -7.61
C LEU A 129 4.50 -8.27 -6.41
N CYS A 130 3.65 -7.28 -6.64
CA CYS A 130 3.02 -6.53 -5.55
C CYS A 130 2.15 -7.43 -4.65
N ALA A 131 1.42 -8.39 -5.23
CA ALA A 131 0.56 -9.31 -4.52
C ALA A 131 1.33 -10.36 -3.70
N THR A 132 2.54 -10.73 -4.11
CA THR A 132 3.39 -11.65 -3.33
C THR A 132 3.90 -11.07 -2.02
N GLY A 133 3.85 -9.74 -1.86
CA GLY A 133 4.23 -9.06 -0.60
C GLY A 133 5.67 -9.32 -0.19
N LEU A 134 6.59 -9.47 -1.15
CA LEU A 134 8.01 -9.71 -0.90
C LEU A 134 8.59 -8.55 -0.08
N GLN A 135 8.96 -8.83 1.17
CA GLN A 135 9.60 -7.88 2.09
C GLN A 135 10.93 -8.45 2.59
N ILE A 136 12.00 -7.64 2.54
CA ILE A 136 13.31 -7.97 3.11
C ILE A 136 13.23 -8.04 4.63
N ILE A 137 12.46 -7.13 5.23
CA ILE A 137 12.19 -7.14 6.67
C ILE A 137 10.74 -7.58 6.86
N PRO A 138 10.48 -8.86 7.17
CA PRO A 138 9.13 -9.40 7.28
C PRO A 138 8.52 -9.02 8.64
N THR A 139 8.41 -7.72 8.91
CA THR A 139 7.89 -7.15 10.17
C THR A 139 6.50 -7.70 10.51
N SER A 140 5.67 -7.93 9.49
CA SER A 140 4.34 -8.53 9.62
C SER A 140 4.40 -9.98 10.15
N ILE A 141 5.30 -10.81 9.63
CA ILE A 141 5.48 -12.20 10.09
C ILE A 141 6.14 -12.21 11.48
N ILE A 142 7.12 -11.33 11.73
CA ILE A 142 7.76 -11.19 13.04
C ILE A 142 6.71 -10.85 14.10
N ARG A 143 5.82 -9.88 13.82
CA ARG A 143 4.73 -9.51 14.71
C ARG A 143 3.73 -10.64 14.92
N LEU A 144 3.31 -11.32 13.85
CA LEU A 144 2.42 -12.48 13.94
C LEU A 144 3.03 -13.60 14.79
N ARG A 145 4.32 -13.92 14.58
CA ARG A 145 5.05 -14.88 15.42
C ARG A 145 5.15 -14.41 16.87
N SER A 146 5.44 -13.14 17.12
CA SER A 146 5.49 -12.60 18.49
C SER A 146 4.12 -12.62 19.18
N GLN A 147 3.01 -12.60 18.44
CA GLN A 147 1.67 -12.64 19.03
C GLN A 147 1.15 -14.06 19.25
N TYR A 148 1.55 -15.03 18.42
CA TYR A 148 0.96 -16.38 18.41
C TYR A 148 1.95 -17.52 18.74
N LEU A 149 3.27 -17.29 18.76
CA LEU A 149 4.30 -18.32 18.95
C LEU A 149 5.21 -18.06 20.15
N SER A 150 4.94 -17.06 20.99
CA SER A 150 5.53 -16.95 22.33
C SER A 150 4.67 -17.72 23.33
N SER A 151 4.90 -19.03 23.40
CA SER A 151 4.62 -19.93 24.53
C SER A 151 5.95 -20.47 25.03
#